data_AF-A0A0S6VQ16-F1
#
_entry.id   AF-A0A0S6VQ16-F1
#
_cell.length_a   1.000
_cell.length_b   1.000
_cell.length_c   1.000
_cell.angle_alpha   90.00
_cell.angle_beta   90.00
_cell.angle_gamma   90.00
#
_symmetry.space_group_name_H-M   'P 1'
#
loop_
_entity.id
_entity.type
_entity.pdbx_description
1 polymer ?
#
loop_
_entity_poly.entity_id
_entity_poly.type
_entity_poly.pdbx_seq_one_letter_code
_entity_poly.pdbx_strand_id
1 'polypeptide(L)' 'MITIREELCPQNHRCPVISICPVNAITQEGFAAPQVDNDKCICCCKCTARCSVFTPIGCCDKGRDQRMGW' A
#
# COMPACT_ATOMS: atom_id res chain seq x y z
N MET A 1 -6.81 5.88 2.98
CA MET A 1 -5.90 6.01 1.82
C MET A 1 -4.57 5.31 2.08
N ILE A 2 -3.81 5.04 1.02
CA ILE A 2 -2.43 4.54 1.05
C ILE A 2 -1.54 5.63 0.46
N THR A 3 -0.44 5.93 1.14
CA THR A 3 0.61 6.85 0.72
C THR A 3 1.89 6.08 0.42
N ILE A 4 2.60 6.51 -0.62
CA ILE A 4 3.84 5.92 -1.06
C ILE A 4 5.01 6.72 -0.51
N ARG A 5 5.92 6.02 0.18
CA ARG A 5 7.19 6.55 0.65
C ARG A 5 8.27 6.24 -0.38
N GLU A 6 8.35 7.08 -1.40
CA GLU A 6 9.27 6.89 -2.54
C GLU A 6 10.72 6.80 -2.08
N GLU A 7 11.09 7.47 -0.99
CA GLU A 7 12.42 7.44 -0.40
C GLU A 7 12.84 6.05 0.12
N LEU A 8 11.89 5.15 0.35
CA LEU A 8 12.15 3.77 0.74
C LEU A 8 12.18 2.80 -0.45
N CYS A 9 11.82 3.28 -1.65
CA CYS A 9 11.80 2.45 -2.84
C CYS A 9 13.17 2.50 -3.53
N PRO A 10 13.85 1.35 -3.77
CA PRO A 10 15.13 1.34 -4.45
C PRO A 10 15.02 1.63 -5.96
N GLN A 11 13.81 1.65 -6.51
CA GLN A 11 13.50 1.98 -7.91
C GLN A 11 14.33 1.21 -8.96
N ASN A 12 14.70 -0.02 -8.65
CA ASN A 12 15.58 -0.86 -9.46
C ASN A 12 14.93 -2.17 -9.92
N HIS A 13 13.63 -2.33 -9.66
CA HIS A 13 12.88 -3.53 -10.03
C HIS A 13 11.39 -3.22 -10.23
N ARG A 14 10.71 -4.10 -10.96
CA ARG A 14 9.26 -4.10 -11.02
C ARG A 14 8.70 -4.54 -9.67
N CYS A 15 7.90 -3.70 -9.03
CA CYS A 15 7.46 -3.89 -7.66
C CYS A 15 6.68 -5.21 -7.53
N PRO A 16 7.12 -6.16 -6.68
CA PRO A 16 6.44 -7.45 -6.51
C PRO A 16 5.08 -7.31 -5.80
N VAL A 17 4.79 -6.14 -5.23
CA VAL A 17 3.57 -5.86 -4.48
C VAL A 17 2.40 -5.51 -5.40
N ILE A 18 2.64 -5.15 -6.67
CA ILE A 18 1.58 -4.77 -7.64
C ILE A 18 0.51 -5.86 -7.72
N SER A 19 0.91 -7.11 -7.87
CA SER A 19 0.01 -8.27 -8.02
C SER A 19 -0.73 -8.66 -6.75
N ILE A 20 -0.37 -8.10 -5.58
CA ILE A 20 -1.04 -8.42 -4.32
C ILE A 20 -2.37 -7.68 -4.17
N CYS A 21 -2.56 -6.58 -4.92
CA CYS A 21 -3.76 -5.76 -4.82
C CYS A 21 -4.93 -6.48 -5.48
N PRO A 22 -5.99 -6.85 -4.74
CA PRO A 22 -7.11 -7.62 -5.29
C PRO A 22 -7.96 -6.83 -6.30
N VAL A 23 -7.83 -5.50 -6.30
CA VAL A 23 -8.62 -4.57 -7.11
C VAL A 23 -7.75 -3.81 -8.13
N ASN A 24 -6.49 -4.21 -8.30
CA ASN A 24 -5.55 -3.59 -9.25
C ASN A 24 -5.41 -2.07 -9.08
N ALA A 25 -5.48 -1.58 -7.83
CA ALA A 25 -5.30 -0.16 -7.51
C ALA A 25 -3.83 0.30 -7.52
N ILE A 26 -2.87 -0.62 -7.69
CA ILE A 26 -1.43 -0.32 -7.68
C ILE A 26 -0.89 -0.39 -9.11
N THR A 27 -0.21 0.65 -9.56
CA THR A 27 0.45 0.71 -10.87
C THR A 27 1.92 1.08 -10.73
N GLN A 28 2.71 0.81 -11.76
CA GLN A 28 4.12 1.20 -11.80
C GLN A 28 4.55 1.42 -13.25
N GLU A 29 5.30 2.50 -13.46
CA GLU A 29 5.95 2.80 -14.74
C GLU A 29 7.44 2.44 -14.66
N GLY A 30 7.90 1.57 -15.57
CA GLY A 30 9.28 1.08 -15.55
C GLY A 30 9.69 0.50 -14.19
N PHE A 31 10.73 1.09 -13.58
CA PHE A 31 11.19 0.78 -12.23
C PHE A 31 10.93 1.91 -11.23
N ALA A 32 10.16 2.94 -11.58
CA ALA A 32 9.80 4.01 -10.66
C ALA A 32 9.05 3.48 -9.43
N ALA A 33 8.92 4.29 -8.38
CA ALA A 33 8.09 3.92 -7.25
C ALA A 33 6.63 3.64 -7.69
N PRO A 34 5.97 2.63 -7.13
CA PRO A 34 4.58 2.32 -7.49
C PRO A 34 3.66 3.46 -7.06
N GLN A 35 2.57 3.65 -7.79
CA GLN A 35 1.50 4.61 -7.48
C GLN A 35 0.24 3.87 -7.04
N VAL A 36 -0.60 4.51 -6.23
CA VAL A 36 -1.86 3.93 -5.73
C VAL A 36 -3.03 4.82 -6.12
N ASP A 37 -3.96 4.25 -6.89
CA ASP A 37 -5.27 4.80 -7.13
C ASP A 37 -6.13 4.60 -5.87
N ASN A 38 -6.26 5.66 -5.08
CA ASN A 38 -6.99 5.61 -3.82
C ASN A 38 -8.51 5.52 -4.01
N ASP A 39 -9.06 5.91 -5.16
CA ASP A 39 -10.48 5.79 -5.47
C ASP A 39 -10.86 4.32 -5.71
N LYS A 40 -9.93 3.52 -6.25
CA LYS A 40 -10.10 2.06 -6.39
C LYS A 40 -9.75 1.28 -5.12
N CYS A 41 -9.03 1.88 -4.18
CA CYS A 41 -8.49 1.17 -3.03
C CYS A 41 -9.60 0.79 -2.03
N ILE A 42 -9.83 -0.51 -1.86
CA ILE A 42 -10.80 -1.06 -0.87
C ILE A 42 -10.24 -1.21 0.55
N CYS A 43 -9.10 -0.57 0.84
CA CYS A 43 -8.46 -0.57 2.17
C CYS A 43 -8.19 -1.96 2.78
N CYS A 44 -7.78 -2.92 1.94
CA CYS A 44 -7.48 -4.29 2.38
C CYS A 44 -6.10 -4.46 3.07
N CYS A 45 -5.22 -3.45 3.00
CA CYS A 45 -3.90 -3.41 3.63
C CYS A 45 -2.87 -4.49 3.25
N LYS A 46 -3.13 -5.30 2.22
CA LYS A 46 -2.19 -6.36 1.81
C LYS A 46 -0.83 -5.83 1.37
N CYS A 47 -0.80 -4.65 0.72
CA CYS A 47 0.44 -4.03 0.25
C CYS A 47 1.34 -3.54 1.40
N THR A 48 0.75 -2.97 2.45
CA THR A 48 1.47 -2.44 3.63
C THR A 48 2.11 -3.56 4.45
N ALA A 49 1.55 -4.76 4.42
CA ALA A 49 2.12 -5.95 5.05
C ALA A 49 3.35 -6.50 4.31
N ARG A 50 3.52 -6.18 3.01
CA ARG A 50 4.59 -6.76 2.18
C ARG A 50 5.77 -5.83 1.96
N CYS A 51 5.56 -4.52 1.96
CA CYS A 51 6.63 -3.54 1.75
C CYS A 51 6.34 -2.24 2.50
N SER A 52 7.36 -1.73 3.21
CA SER A 52 7.29 -0.50 4.03
C SER A 52 7.13 0.79 3.22
N VAL A 53 7.27 0.72 1.90
CA VAL A 53 6.96 1.82 0.97
C VAL A 53 5.47 2.20 1.06
N PHE A 54 4.58 1.23 1.29
CA PHE A 54 3.14 1.47 1.37
C PHE A 54 2.75 1.79 2.82
N THR A 55 2.34 3.02 3.08
CA THR A 55 1.90 3.48 4.40
C THR A 55 0.39 3.74 4.39
N PRO A 56 -0.40 3.11 5.27
CA PRO A 56 -1.82 3.42 5.38
C PRO A 56 -2.06 4.70 6.17
N ILE A 57 -3.01 5.52 5.71
CA ILE A 57 -3.52 6.69 6.43
C ILE A 57 -5.04 6.59 6.53
N GLY A 58 -5.56 6.47 7.75
CA GLY A 58 -6.99 6.54 8.08
C GLY A 58 -7.90 5.46 7.50
N CYS A 59 -7.36 4.36 6.96
CA CYS A 59 -8.17 3.29 6.34
C CYS A 59 -7.75 1.88 6.72
N CYS A 60 -6.67 1.74 7.51
CA CYS A 60 -6.14 0.45 7.95
C CYS A 60 -6.12 0.33 9.48
N ASP A 61 -7.18 0.80 10.13
CA ASP A 61 -7.27 0.78 11.59
C ASP A 61 -7.79 -0.56 12.14
N LYS A 62 -8.00 -1.56 11.28
CA LYS A 62 -8.27 -2.94 11.73
C LYS A 62 -6.98 -3.58 12.26
N GLY A 63 -6.55 -3.15 13.44
CA GLY A 63 -5.54 -3.85 14.24
C GLY A 63 -4.61 -3.01 15.11
N ARG A 64 -4.71 -1.67 15.16
CA ARG A 64 -3.90 -0.85 16.10
C ARG A 64 -4.71 0.17 16.91
N ASP A 65 -6.02 -0.02 17.03
CA ASP A 65 -6.78 0.61 18.10
C ASP A 65 -6.62 -0.20 19.40
N GLN A 66 -5.71 0.25 20.27
CA GLN A 66 -5.80 -0.05 21.69
C GLN A 66 -6.97 0.76 22.28
N ARG A 67 -8.22 0.30 22.11
CA ARG A 67 -9.43 0.64 22.91
C ARG A 67 -10.76 0.17 22.27
N MET A 68 -10.94 -1.13 22.08
CA MET A 68 -12.28 -1.77 22.11
C MET A 68 -12.08 -3.15 22.74
N GLY A 69 -12.52 -3.45 23.97
CA GLY A 69 -13.89 -3.32 24.44
C GLY A 69 -14.67 -4.58 24.06
N TRP A 70 -14.34 -5.71 24.71
CA TRP A 70 -15.23 -6.87 24.86
C TRP A 70 -15.75 -6.86 26.28
#